data_AF-A0A949MA06-F1
#
_entry.id   AF-A0A949MA06-F1
#
_cell.length_a   1.000
_cell.length_b   1.000
_cell.length_c   1.000
_cell.angle_alpha   90.00
_cell.angle_beta   90.00
_cell.angle_gamma   90.00
#
_symmetry.space_group_name_H-M   'P 1'
#
loop_
_entity.id
_entity.type
_entity.pdbx_description
1 polymer ?
#
loop_
_entity_poly.entity_id
_entity_poly.type
_entity_poly.pdbx_seq_one_letter_code
_entity_poly.pdbx_strand_id
1 'polypeptide(L)'
;AGLVFVWCDSRNEAREGAAEVAGAVAFSSLPATFGALAGWGGAASLALAAVMLVRSVPTVLTVRANLRLKKGQAVSILPALLAAGAGLVLSAWVVSLRLAPWTAALFAAVFAARTIWLLCWRPQLAARTIGITEATLGVLMLLALAETWKHF
;
A
#
# COMPACT_ATOMS: atom_id res chain seq x y z
N ALA A 1 34.62 -5.01 15.06
CA ALA A 1 33.25 -4.86 15.59
C ALA A 1 32.30 -4.17 14.59
N GLY A 2 32.65 -2.99 14.04
CA GLY A 2 31.76 -2.22 13.15
C GLY A 2 31.30 -2.93 11.87
N LEU A 3 32.18 -3.66 11.17
CA LEU A 3 31.81 -4.38 9.92
C LEU A 3 30.83 -5.53 10.14
N VAL A 4 30.95 -6.25 11.27
CA VAL A 4 30.00 -7.30 11.66
C VAL A 4 28.66 -6.69 12.05
N PHE A 5 28.68 -5.51 12.69
CA PHE A 5 27.47 -4.76 12.99
C PHE A 5 26.75 -4.31 11.71
N VAL A 6 27.48 -3.74 10.73
CA VAL A 6 26.91 -3.36 9.42
C VAL A 6 26.36 -4.57 8.66
N TRP A 7 27.04 -5.73 8.75
CA TRP A 7 26.57 -6.95 8.10
C TRP A 7 25.30 -7.52 8.76
N CYS A 8 25.28 -7.61 10.10
CA CYS A 8 24.09 -8.04 10.85
C CYS A 8 22.93 -7.06 10.69
N ASP A 9 23.21 -5.75 10.71
CA ASP A 9 22.22 -4.69 10.49
C ASP A 9 21.60 -4.81 9.10
N SER A 10 22.39 -5.04 8.05
CA SER A 10 21.86 -5.24 6.68
C SER A 10 20.93 -6.47 6.57
N ARG A 11 21.23 -7.56 7.30
CA ARG A 11 20.39 -8.78 7.30
C ARG A 11 19.15 -8.63 8.17
N ASN A 12 19.26 -7.95 9.30
CA ASN A 12 18.14 -7.69 10.20
C ASN A 12 17.15 -6.71 9.55
N GLU A 13 17.68 -5.69 8.88
CA GLU A 13 16.91 -4.76 8.05
C GLU A 13 16.13 -5.48 6.94
N ALA A 14 16.72 -6.44 6.22
CA ALA A 14 15.99 -7.18 5.19
C ALA A 14 14.78 -7.95 5.77
N ARG A 15 14.95 -8.55 6.96
CA ARG A 15 13.88 -9.25 7.68
C ARG A 15 12.80 -8.32 8.22
N GLU A 16 13.19 -7.16 8.74
CA GLU A 16 12.28 -6.14 9.26
C GLU A 16 11.30 -5.69 8.18
N GLY A 17 11.77 -5.42 6.96
CA GLY A 17 10.87 -5.02 5.87
C GLY A 17 9.97 -6.13 5.36
N ALA A 18 10.46 -7.37 5.37
CA ALA A 18 9.62 -8.51 5.04
C ALA A 18 8.50 -8.67 6.07
N ALA A 19 8.80 -8.46 7.36
CA ALA A 19 7.82 -8.49 8.43
C ALA A 19 6.81 -7.33 8.34
N GLU A 20 7.25 -6.11 8.01
CA GLU A 20 6.36 -4.96 7.77
C GLU A 20 5.39 -5.23 6.61
N VAL A 21 5.88 -5.76 5.49
CA VAL A 21 5.04 -6.10 4.34
C VAL A 21 4.11 -7.27 4.67
N ALA A 22 4.60 -8.33 5.33
CA ALA A 22 3.76 -9.45 5.74
C ALA A 22 2.65 -9.00 6.71
N GLY A 23 2.96 -8.11 7.65
CA GLY A 23 1.99 -7.48 8.53
C GLY A 23 0.96 -6.67 7.74
N ALA A 24 1.40 -5.81 6.82
CA ALA A 24 0.50 -5.02 5.97
C ALA A 24 -0.43 -5.91 5.12
N VAL A 25 0.09 -7.00 4.56
CA VAL A 25 -0.68 -7.99 3.81
C VAL A 25 -1.71 -8.66 4.71
N ALA A 26 -1.31 -9.12 5.89
CA ALA A 26 -2.22 -9.74 6.86
C ALA A 26 -3.33 -8.77 7.28
N PHE A 27 -3.01 -7.52 7.63
CA PHE A 27 -4.00 -6.51 7.99
C PHE A 27 -4.96 -6.16 6.84
N SER A 28 -4.50 -6.27 5.59
CA SER A 28 -5.33 -6.04 4.41
C SER A 28 -6.41 -7.11 4.22
N SER A 29 -6.28 -8.28 4.87
CA SER A 29 -7.29 -9.33 4.83
C SER A 29 -8.47 -9.06 5.79
N LEU A 30 -8.32 -8.18 6.78
CA LEU A 30 -9.36 -7.95 7.78
C LEU A 30 -10.69 -7.50 7.17
N PRO A 31 -10.74 -6.55 6.21
CA PRO A 31 -12.03 -6.15 5.62
C PRO A 31 -12.72 -7.28 4.86
N ALA A 32 -11.96 -8.20 4.25
CA ALA A 32 -12.55 -9.39 3.63
C ALA A 32 -13.18 -10.33 4.67
N THR A 33 -12.51 -10.53 5.81
CA THR A 33 -13.08 -11.35 6.91
C THR A 33 -14.35 -10.73 7.48
N PHE A 34 -14.39 -9.40 7.66
CA PHE A 34 -15.60 -8.71 8.11
C PHE A 34 -16.71 -8.76 7.07
N GLY A 35 -16.40 -8.60 5.79
CA GLY A 35 -17.38 -8.77 4.70
C GLY A 35 -17.97 -10.17 4.68
N ALA A 36 -17.14 -11.20 4.82
CA ALA A 36 -17.60 -12.59 4.89
C ALA A 36 -18.49 -12.84 6.12
N LEU A 37 -18.12 -12.30 7.29
CA LEU A 37 -18.94 -12.37 8.51
C LEU A 37 -20.27 -11.62 8.38
N ALA A 38 -20.29 -10.53 7.61
CA ALA A 38 -21.51 -9.77 7.30
C ALA A 38 -22.39 -10.45 6.22
N GLY A 39 -22.04 -11.66 5.77
CA GLY A 39 -22.80 -12.41 4.77
C GLY A 39 -22.59 -11.92 3.33
N TRP A 40 -21.55 -11.12 3.06
CA TRP A 40 -21.25 -10.69 1.69
C TRP A 40 -20.75 -11.87 0.85
N GLY A 41 -21.07 -11.86 -0.44
CA GLY A 41 -20.58 -12.88 -1.37
C GLY A 41 -19.05 -12.96 -1.38
N GLY A 42 -18.50 -14.18 -1.49
CA GLY A 42 -17.05 -14.40 -1.39
C GLY A 42 -16.21 -13.55 -2.35
N ALA A 43 -16.75 -13.27 -3.54
CA ALA A 43 -16.10 -12.39 -4.53
C ALA A 43 -15.99 -10.93 -4.06
N ALA A 44 -17.02 -10.38 -3.41
CA ALA A 44 -17.01 -9.02 -2.89
C ALA A 44 -16.06 -8.88 -1.68
N SER A 45 -16.05 -9.88 -0.81
CA SER A 45 -15.11 -9.95 0.32
C SER A 45 -13.66 -10.01 -0.18
N LEU A 46 -13.36 -10.83 -1.19
CA LEU A 46 -12.02 -10.92 -1.77
C LEU A 46 -11.61 -9.62 -2.48
N ALA A 47 -12.56 -8.97 -3.17
CA ALA A 47 -12.34 -7.68 -3.81
C ALA A 47 -11.94 -6.60 -2.79
N LEU A 48 -12.56 -6.57 -1.61
CA LEU A 48 -12.16 -5.67 -0.52
C LEU A 48 -10.72 -5.90 -0.07
N ALA A 49 -10.32 -7.16 0.15
CA ALA A 49 -8.93 -7.47 0.50
C ALA A 49 -7.95 -7.02 -0.58
N ALA A 50 -8.28 -7.25 -1.85
CA ALA A 50 -7.47 -6.79 -2.97
C ALA A 50 -7.30 -5.26 -2.97
N VAL A 51 -8.39 -4.50 -2.80
CA VAL A 51 -8.33 -3.03 -2.75
C VAL A 51 -7.50 -2.54 -1.55
N MET A 52 -7.57 -3.20 -0.39
CA MET A 52 -6.73 -2.83 0.74
C MET A 52 -5.25 -3.14 0.52
N LEU A 53 -4.92 -4.25 -0.15
CA LEU A 53 -3.55 -4.62 -0.49
C LEU A 53 -2.88 -3.60 -1.41
N VAL A 54 -3.64 -3.07 -2.38
CA VAL A 54 -3.20 -2.05 -3.35
C VAL A 54 -2.73 -0.78 -2.65
N ARG A 55 -3.32 -0.45 -1.50
CA ARG A 55 -2.89 0.65 -0.66
C ARG A 55 -1.70 0.26 0.21
N SER A 56 -1.82 -0.82 0.98
CA SER A 56 -0.95 -1.07 2.13
C SER A 56 0.48 -1.43 1.72
N VAL A 57 0.64 -2.29 0.70
CA VAL A 57 1.96 -2.77 0.27
C VAL A 57 2.79 -1.66 -0.38
N PRO A 58 2.29 -0.90 -1.38
CA PRO A 58 3.06 0.19 -1.96
C PRO A 58 3.37 1.29 -0.96
N THR A 59 2.46 1.56 -0.01
CA THR A 59 2.68 2.55 1.04
C THR A 59 3.87 2.18 1.92
N VAL A 60 3.90 0.96 2.45
CA VAL A 60 5.01 0.49 3.30
C VAL A 60 6.33 0.56 2.54
N LEU A 61 6.37 0.05 1.31
CA LEU A 61 7.57 0.08 0.48
C LEU A 61 8.04 1.51 0.17
N THR A 62 7.11 2.42 -0.12
CA THR A 62 7.42 3.83 -0.44
C THR A 62 7.91 4.60 0.77
N VAL A 63 7.27 4.45 1.93
CA VAL A 63 7.69 5.09 3.18
C VAL A 63 9.07 4.60 3.58
N ARG A 64 9.29 3.29 3.50
CA ARG A 64 10.57 2.66 3.82
C ARG A 64 11.70 3.12 2.90
N ALA A 65 11.42 3.19 1.59
CA ALA A 65 12.37 3.73 0.62
C ALA A 65 12.72 5.19 0.93
N ASN A 66 11.74 6.03 1.27
CA ASN A 66 11.96 7.42 1.65
C ASN A 66 12.79 7.56 2.94
N LEU A 67 12.50 6.78 3.98
CA LEU A 67 13.26 6.81 5.24
C LEU A 67 14.72 6.40 5.03
N ARG A 68 14.98 5.40 4.19
CA ARG A 68 16.34 4.95 3.86
C ARG A 68 17.10 5.97 3.02
N LEU A 69 16.44 6.60 2.04
CA LEU A 69 17.04 7.70 1.26
C LEU A 69 17.46 8.86 2.17
N LYS A 70 16.66 9.19 3.19
CA LYS A 70 17.04 10.20 4.19
C LYS A 70 18.22 9.83 5.06
N LYS A 71 18.42 8.53 5.31
CA LYS A 71 19.61 8.01 6.02
C LYS A 71 20.85 7.96 5.11
N GLY A 72 20.76 8.41 3.84
CA GLY A 72 21.86 8.38 2.88
C GLY A 72 22.19 6.98 2.33
N GLN A 73 21.31 6.00 2.56
CA GLN A 73 21.51 4.64 2.07
C GLN A 73 21.13 4.52 0.58
N ALA A 74 21.81 3.64 -0.15
CA ALA A 74 21.42 3.27 -1.51
C ALA A 74 20.11 2.47 -1.48
N VAL A 75 19.07 2.98 -2.13
CA VAL A 75 17.73 2.37 -2.13
C VAL A 75 17.31 2.06 -3.56
N SER A 76 16.91 0.81 -3.80
CA SER A 76 16.20 0.44 -5.01
C SER A 76 14.74 0.88 -4.93
N ILE A 77 14.34 1.79 -5.81
CA ILE A 77 12.95 2.28 -5.93
C ILE A 77 12.03 1.29 -6.66
N LEU A 78 12.61 0.28 -7.31
CA LEU A 78 11.91 -0.64 -8.20
C LEU A 78 10.81 -1.47 -7.50
N PRO A 79 11.01 -2.03 -6.29
CA PRO A 79 9.97 -2.82 -5.62
C PRO A 79 8.70 -2.03 -5.32
N ALA A 80 8.85 -0.76 -4.91
CA ALA A 80 7.70 0.10 -4.64
C ALA A 80 6.94 0.47 -5.93
N LEU A 81 7.66 0.72 -7.02
CA LEU A 81 7.06 1.02 -8.32
C LEU A 81 6.30 -0.19 -8.89
N LEU A 82 6.90 -1.39 -8.79
CA LEU A 82 6.27 -2.64 -9.20
C LEU A 82 5.02 -2.94 -8.38
N ALA A 83 5.08 -2.73 -7.05
CA ALA A 83 3.91 -2.92 -6.19
C ALA A 83 2.77 -1.94 -6.54
N ALA A 84 3.10 -0.67 -6.80
CA ALA A 84 2.12 0.32 -7.23
C ALA A 84 1.50 -0.02 -8.60
N GLY A 85 2.32 -0.43 -9.57
CA GLY A 85 1.87 -0.87 -10.89
C GLY A 85 0.98 -2.12 -10.82
N ALA A 86 1.40 -3.13 -10.05
CA ALA A 86 0.61 -4.33 -9.81
C ALA A 86 -0.73 -3.99 -9.13
N GLY A 87 -0.72 -3.07 -8.16
CA GLY A 87 -1.93 -2.62 -7.49
C GLY A 87 -2.91 -1.91 -8.43
N LEU A 88 -2.40 -1.08 -9.36
CA LEU A 88 -3.19 -0.46 -10.41
C LEU A 88 -3.86 -1.49 -11.33
N VAL A 89 -3.09 -2.45 -11.82
CA VAL A 89 -3.59 -3.52 -12.70
C VAL A 89 -4.64 -4.37 -11.98
N LEU A 90 -4.37 -4.76 -10.73
CA LEU A 90 -5.29 -5.52 -9.91
C LEU A 90 -6.61 -4.77 -9.69
N SER A 91 -6.54 -3.47 -9.38
CA SER A 91 -7.74 -2.64 -9.16
C SER A 91 -8.55 -2.49 -10.45
N ALA A 92 -7.89 -2.23 -11.59
CA ALA A 92 -8.54 -2.15 -12.89
C ALA A 92 -9.23 -3.48 -13.25
N TRP A 93 -8.59 -4.61 -12.96
CA TRP A 93 -9.16 -5.93 -13.19
C TRP A 93 -10.40 -6.19 -12.33
N VAL A 94 -10.34 -5.93 -11.02
CA VAL A 94 -11.49 -6.11 -10.11
C VAL A 94 -12.67 -5.19 -10.49
N VAL A 95 -12.40 -3.95 -10.91
CA VAL A 95 -13.43 -3.04 -11.42
C VAL A 95 -14.02 -3.53 -12.74
N SER A 96 -13.21 -4.07 -13.65
CA SER A 96 -13.68 -4.62 -14.93
C SER A 96 -14.64 -5.81 -14.74
N LEU A 97 -14.44 -6.59 -13.68
CA LEU A 97 -15.32 -7.70 -13.28
C LEU A 97 -16.61 -7.24 -12.57
N ARG A 98 -16.80 -5.93 -12.40
CA ARG A 98 -17.87 -5.33 -11.60
C ARG A 98 -17.93 -5.92 -10.19
N LEU A 99 -16.77 -6.12 -9.56
CA LEU A 99 -16.67 -6.59 -8.17
C LEU A 99 -16.33 -5.47 -7.19
N ALA A 100 -15.88 -4.32 -7.71
CA ALA A 100 -15.60 -3.12 -6.93
C ALA A 100 -16.06 -1.88 -7.70
N PRO A 101 -16.43 -0.79 -6.99
CA PRO A 101 -16.78 0.47 -7.61
C PRO A 101 -15.58 1.12 -8.30
N TRP A 102 -15.86 1.97 -9.30
CA TRP A 102 -14.83 2.70 -10.06
C TRP A 102 -13.92 3.57 -9.18
N THR A 103 -14.39 3.96 -8.00
CA THR A 103 -13.61 4.69 -6.99
C THR A 103 -12.37 3.91 -6.54
N ALA A 104 -12.42 2.58 -6.51
CA ALA A 104 -11.25 1.75 -6.20
C ALA A 104 -10.10 1.98 -7.20
N ALA A 105 -10.42 2.04 -8.50
CA ALA A 105 -9.43 2.32 -9.54
C ALA A 105 -8.91 3.77 -9.46
N LEU A 106 -9.77 4.73 -9.12
CA LEU A 106 -9.35 6.12 -8.91
C LEU A 106 -8.32 6.22 -7.77
N PHE A 107 -8.60 5.64 -6.61
CA PHE A 107 -7.66 5.68 -5.48
C PHE A 107 -6.37 4.90 -5.76
N ALA A 108 -6.44 3.78 -6.48
CA ALA A 108 -5.26 3.06 -6.94
C ALA A 108 -4.35 3.95 -7.82
N ALA A 109 -4.94 4.72 -8.73
CA ALA A 109 -4.21 5.70 -9.54
C ALA A 109 -3.60 6.82 -8.70
N VAL A 110 -4.32 7.34 -7.71
CA VAL A 110 -3.79 8.36 -6.77
C VAL A 110 -2.60 7.80 -5.99
N PHE A 111 -2.68 6.59 -5.44
CA PHE A 111 -1.57 5.97 -4.71
C PHE A 111 -0.36 5.70 -5.62
N ALA A 112 -0.59 5.27 -6.85
CA ALA A 112 0.48 5.06 -7.82
C ALA A 112 1.16 6.36 -8.24
N ALA A 113 0.38 7.39 -8.60
CA ALA A 113 0.90 8.73 -8.93
C ALA A 113 1.71 9.31 -7.76
N ARG A 114 1.21 9.17 -6.54
CA ARG A 114 1.91 9.59 -5.32
C ARG A 114 3.20 8.80 -5.08
N THR A 115 3.21 7.50 -5.34
CA THR A 115 4.41 6.66 -5.25
C THR A 115 5.49 7.11 -6.23
N ILE A 116 5.09 7.36 -7.49
CA ILE A 116 5.98 7.90 -8.53
C ILE A 116 6.50 9.28 -8.10
N TRP A 117 5.62 10.17 -7.65
CA TRP A 117 5.99 11.51 -7.21
C TRP A 117 7.03 11.49 -6.08
N LEU A 118 6.80 10.70 -5.04
CA LEU A 118 7.72 10.62 -3.90
C LEU A 118 9.06 10.00 -4.26
N LEU A 119 9.10 8.99 -5.13
CA LEU A 119 10.33 8.26 -5.45
C LEU A 119 11.14 8.92 -6.58
N CYS A 120 10.48 9.54 -7.55
CA CYS A 120 11.13 10.22 -8.68
C CYS A 120 11.52 11.66 -8.35
N TRP A 121 10.62 12.43 -7.71
CA TRP A 121 10.86 13.84 -7.41
C TRP A 121 11.55 14.06 -6.06
N ARG A 122 11.56 13.03 -5.19
CA ARG A 122 12.24 13.00 -3.89
C ARG A 122 12.04 14.26 -3.05
N PRO A 123 10.81 14.74 -2.84
CA PRO A 123 10.59 15.93 -2.01
C PRO A 123 11.02 15.64 -0.57
N GLN A 124 11.73 16.58 0.07
CA GLN A 124 12.19 16.45 1.45
C GLN A 124 11.06 16.66 2.47
N LEU A 125 10.01 15.85 2.39
CA LEU A 125 8.87 15.93 3.32
C LEU A 125 9.22 15.30 4.66
N ALA A 126 8.80 15.91 5.78
CA ALA A 126 8.95 15.31 7.10
C ALA A 126 8.26 13.93 7.16
N ALA A 127 8.84 12.98 7.88
CA ALA A 127 8.25 11.63 8.03
C ALA A 127 6.82 11.71 8.59
N ARG A 128 6.58 12.68 9.48
CA ARG A 128 5.26 13.02 10.01
C ARG A 128 4.27 13.41 8.90
N THR A 129 4.66 14.27 7.97
CA THR A 129 3.80 14.71 6.85
C THR A 129 3.43 13.54 5.96
N ILE A 130 4.40 12.68 5.64
CA ILE A 130 4.17 11.46 4.87
C ILE A 130 3.14 10.57 5.60
N GLY A 131 3.34 10.31 6.89
CA GLY A 131 2.41 9.51 7.69
C GLY A 131 0.99 10.08 7.74
N ILE A 132 0.85 11.40 7.95
CA ILE A 132 -0.47 12.07 7.95
C ILE A 132 -1.13 11.94 6.58
N THR A 133 -0.42 12.22 5.49
CA THR A 133 -0.99 12.09 4.14
C THR A 133 -1.48 10.67 3.84
N GLU A 134 -0.77 9.64 4.32
CA GLU A 134 -1.19 8.25 4.15
C GLU A 134 -2.40 7.87 4.97
N ALA A 135 -2.50 8.41 6.19
CA ALA A 135 -3.67 8.22 7.02
C ALA A 135 -4.88 8.91 6.37
N THR A 136 -4.74 10.17 5.96
CA THR A 136 -5.82 10.95 5.34
C THR A 136 -6.29 10.32 4.02
N LEU A 137 -5.38 9.95 3.11
CA LEU A 137 -5.75 9.27 1.86
C LEU A 137 -6.41 7.91 2.12
N GLY A 138 -5.97 7.19 3.16
CA GLY A 138 -6.59 5.93 3.56
C GLY A 138 -8.02 6.10 4.06
N VAL A 139 -8.25 7.08 4.92
CA VAL A 139 -9.58 7.39 5.43
C VAL A 139 -10.50 7.86 4.30
N LEU A 140 -10.01 8.74 3.41
CA LEU A 140 -10.77 9.18 2.24
C LEU A 140 -11.15 8.02 1.32
N MET A 141 -10.23 7.09 1.07
CA MET A 141 -10.51 5.89 0.29
C MET A 141 -11.61 5.05 0.96
N LEU A 142 -11.52 4.82 2.27
CA LEU A 142 -12.51 4.03 3.01
C LEU A 142 -13.90 4.67 2.97
N LEU A 143 -13.99 5.98 3.17
CA LEU A 143 -15.26 6.71 3.11
C LEU A 143 -15.86 6.67 1.70
N ALA A 144 -15.05 6.90 0.67
CA ALA A 144 -15.50 6.83 -0.71
C ALA A 144 -15.96 5.43 -1.10
N LEU A 145 -15.24 4.39 -0.69
CA LEU A 145 -15.65 3.00 -0.88
C LEU A 145 -16.96 2.73 -0.13
N ALA A 146 -17.06 3.09 1.15
CA ALA A 146 -18.26 2.85 1.95
C ALA A 146 -19.53 3.49 1.35
N GLU A 147 -19.42 4.67 0.74
CA GLU A 147 -20.54 5.31 0.05
C GLU A 147 -20.82 4.65 -1.31
N THR A 148 -19.80 4.46 -2.13
CA THR A 148 -20.01 3.93 -3.49
C THR A 148 -20.38 2.46 -3.54
N TRP A 149 -19.97 1.66 -2.55
CA TRP A 149 -20.34 0.25 -2.46
C TRP A 149 -21.82 0.03 -2.11
N LYS A 150 -22.48 1.01 -1.47
CA LYS A 150 -23.94 0.94 -1.22
C LYS A 150 -24.76 1.07 -2.51
N HIS A 151 -24.19 1.71 -3.53
CA HIS A 151 -24.85 2.04 -4.79
C HIS A 151 -24.45 1.11 -5.95
N PHE A 152 -23.72 0.05 -5.63
CA PHE A 152 -23.10 -0.87 -6.57
C PHE A 152 -23.69 -2.28 -6.39
#